data_AF-A0A061NJ82-F1
#
_entry.id   AF-A0A061NJ82-F1
#
_cell.length_a   1.000
_cell.length_b   1.000
_cell.length_c   1.000
_cell.angle_alpha   90.00
_cell.angle_beta   90.00
_cell.angle_gamma   90.00
#
_symmetry.space_group_name_H-M   'P 1'
#
loop_
_entity.id
_entity.type
_entity.pdbx_description
1 polymer ?
#
loop_
_entity_poly.entity_id
_entity_poly.type
_entity_poly.pdbx_seq_one_letter_code
_entity_poly.pdbx_strand_id
1 'polypeptide(L)'
;MEFDDLLQHADIVVVMVPLTEETTGLISTREFGLMKPTSILVNAARGPVVDEDALVTALREKQIFAAGLDVFDQEPLPANHSLMRLDNVTLTPHIGSSTYATTREMEMCAAKNLVQALQGDTPQDLIKELKD
;
A
#
# COMPACT_ATOMS: atom_id res chain seq x y z
N MET A 1 17.31 -13.02 -6.51
CA MET A 1 17.51 -12.24 -5.27
C MET A 1 16.37 -12.62 -4.37
N GLU A 2 16.68 -13.17 -3.21
CA GLU A 2 15.70 -13.53 -2.19
C GLU A 2 15.20 -12.26 -1.48
N PHE A 3 14.10 -12.35 -0.73
CA PHE A 3 13.48 -11.20 -0.07
C PHE A 3 14.42 -10.48 0.89
N ASP A 4 15.08 -11.20 1.80
CA ASP A 4 16.02 -10.60 2.77
C ASP A 4 17.24 -9.96 2.08
N ASP A 5 17.69 -10.52 0.96
CA ASP A 5 18.80 -9.99 0.15
C ASP A 5 18.39 -8.67 -0.53
N LEU A 6 17.13 -8.58 -0.99
CA LEU A 6 16.56 -7.33 -1.50
C LEU A 6 16.59 -6.23 -0.43
N LEU A 7 16.11 -6.52 0.78
CA LEU A 7 16.03 -5.53 1.86
C LEU A 7 17.41 -5.00 2.26
N GLN A 8 18.43 -5.86 2.30
CA GLN A 8 19.80 -5.48 2.65
C GLN A 8 20.47 -4.56 1.61
N HIS A 9 20.08 -4.68 0.34
CA HIS A 9 20.76 -3.99 -0.77
C HIS A 9 19.98 -2.81 -1.35
N ALA A 10 18.67 -2.74 -1.17
CA ALA A 10 17.85 -1.68 -1.74
C ALA A 10 18.06 -0.33 -1.05
N ASP A 11 18.21 0.73 -1.84
CA ASP A 11 18.14 2.12 -1.34
C ASP A 11 16.70 2.62 -1.30
N ILE A 12 15.82 2.06 -2.11
CA ILE A 12 14.37 2.33 -2.11
C ILE A 12 13.64 1.00 -2.21
N VAL A 13 12.78 0.70 -1.24
CA VAL A 13 11.89 -0.47 -1.22
C VAL A 13 10.48 0.00 -1.56
N VAL A 14 9.90 -0.54 -2.63
CA VAL A 14 8.54 -0.18 -3.07
C VAL A 14 7.61 -1.38 -2.86
N VAL A 15 6.61 -1.22 -2.00
CA VAL A 15 5.63 -2.25 -1.68
C VAL A 15 4.52 -2.23 -2.73
N MET A 16 4.40 -3.34 -3.48
CA MET A 16 3.45 -3.54 -4.59
C MET A 16 2.85 -4.95 -4.57
N VAL A 17 2.36 -5.39 -3.41
CA VAL A 17 1.73 -6.71 -3.22
C VAL A 17 0.26 -6.55 -2.84
N PRO A 18 -0.63 -7.50 -3.18
CA PRO A 18 -2.00 -7.49 -2.67
C PRO A 18 -1.99 -7.69 -1.14
N LEU A 19 -3.05 -7.26 -0.47
CA LEU A 19 -3.27 -7.62 0.93
C LEU A 19 -3.93 -9.01 1.02
N THR A 20 -3.18 -9.97 1.52
CA THR A 20 -3.59 -11.34 1.86
C THR A 20 -3.14 -11.69 3.28
N GLU A 21 -3.53 -12.87 3.76
CA GLU A 21 -3.01 -13.40 5.04
C GLU A 21 -1.48 -13.52 5.05
N GLU A 22 -0.87 -13.90 3.93
CA GLU A 22 0.59 -14.07 3.80
C GLU A 22 1.36 -12.75 3.79
N THR A 23 0.74 -11.67 3.30
CA THR A 23 1.40 -10.37 3.15
C THR A 23 1.07 -9.39 4.28
N THR A 24 0.15 -9.75 5.18
CA THR A 24 -0.21 -8.88 6.31
C THR A 24 0.98 -8.77 7.25
N GLY A 25 1.45 -7.55 7.51
CA GLY A 25 2.67 -7.30 8.29
C GLY A 25 3.94 -7.84 7.63
N LEU A 26 3.97 -8.02 6.30
CA LEU A 26 5.13 -8.48 5.54
C LEU A 26 6.39 -7.67 5.83
N ILE A 27 6.24 -6.35 6.03
CA ILE A 27 7.32 -5.48 6.49
C ILE A 27 6.99 -5.06 7.93
N SER A 28 7.72 -5.61 8.89
CA SER A 28 7.64 -5.23 10.31
C SER A 28 9.04 -5.03 10.88
N THR A 29 9.18 -5.09 12.21
CA THR A 29 10.39 -4.80 12.97
C THR A 29 11.62 -5.56 12.46
N ARG A 30 11.46 -6.83 12.06
CA ARG A 30 12.58 -7.65 11.53
C ARG A 30 13.07 -7.10 10.19
N GLU A 31 12.15 -6.83 9.28
CA GLU A 31 12.45 -6.34 7.93
C GLU A 31 13.08 -4.95 7.97
N PHE A 32 12.58 -4.04 8.82
CA PHE A 32 13.22 -2.74 9.03
C PHE A 32 14.66 -2.87 9.55
N GLY A 33 14.94 -3.88 10.39
CA GLY A 33 16.30 -4.17 10.86
C GLY A 33 17.26 -4.71 9.78
N LEU A 34 16.73 -5.23 8.67
CA LEU A 34 17.53 -5.66 7.50
C LEU A 34 17.79 -4.52 6.52
N MET A 35 16.94 -3.50 6.52
CA MET A 35 17.05 -2.37 5.59
C MET A 35 18.23 -1.47 5.95
N LYS A 36 18.76 -0.76 4.94
CA LYS A 36 19.81 0.23 5.17
C LYS A 36 19.25 1.43 5.96
N PRO A 37 20.04 2.05 6.86
CA PRO A 37 19.66 3.31 7.50
C PRO A 37 19.40 4.47 6.53
N THR A 38 19.94 4.38 5.32
CA THR A 38 19.75 5.35 4.23
C THR A 38 18.55 5.04 3.34
N SER A 39 17.84 3.92 3.56
CA SER A 39 16.80 3.45 2.65
C SER A 39 15.48 4.21 2.83
N ILE A 40 14.69 4.24 1.76
CA ILE A 40 13.34 4.80 1.75
C ILE A 40 12.32 3.69 1.49
N LEU A 41 11.27 3.62 2.32
CA LEU A 41 10.12 2.75 2.06
C LEU A 41 9.03 3.53 1.30
N VAL A 42 8.48 2.96 0.23
CA VAL A 42 7.29 3.50 -0.45
C VAL A 42 6.19 2.47 -0.40
N ASN A 43 5.03 2.81 0.18
CA ASN A 43 3.85 1.96 0.17
C ASN A 43 2.70 2.63 -0.59
N ALA A 44 2.40 2.09 -1.77
CA ALA A 44 1.23 2.45 -2.59
C ALA A 44 0.31 1.23 -2.84
N ALA A 45 0.45 0.19 -2.01
CA ALA A 45 -0.31 -1.04 -2.10
C ALA A 45 -1.51 -1.01 -1.14
N ARG A 46 -1.34 -1.50 0.09
CA ARG A 46 -2.33 -1.46 1.18
C ARG A 46 -1.60 -1.20 2.50
N GLY A 47 -2.22 -0.46 3.41
CA GLY A 47 -1.64 -0.14 4.72
C GLY A 47 -1.15 -1.36 5.48
N PRO A 48 -2.03 -2.36 5.75
CA PRO A 48 -1.69 -3.51 6.60
C PRO A 48 -0.63 -4.47 6.05
N VAL A 49 -0.09 -4.24 4.85
CA VAL A 49 1.09 -4.96 4.36
C VAL A 49 2.34 -4.57 5.15
N VAL A 50 2.36 -3.34 5.66
CA VAL A 50 3.42 -2.82 6.54
C VAL A 50 2.82 -2.68 7.93
N ASP A 51 3.52 -3.19 8.94
CA ASP A 51 3.17 -2.93 10.33
C ASP A 51 3.39 -1.44 10.64
N GLU A 52 2.30 -0.70 10.80
CA GLU A 52 2.32 0.77 10.91
C GLU A 52 3.02 1.25 12.19
N ASP A 53 2.87 0.53 13.30
CA ASP A 53 3.55 0.83 14.57
C ASP A 53 5.06 0.57 14.47
N ALA A 54 5.45 -0.53 13.81
CA ALA A 54 6.85 -0.82 13.51
C ALA A 54 7.45 0.25 12.59
N LEU A 55 6.71 0.71 11.57
CA LEU A 55 7.14 1.78 10.68
C LEU A 55 7.34 3.10 11.43
N VAL A 56 6.40 3.50 12.29
CA VAL A 56 6.53 4.70 13.13
C VAL A 56 7.80 4.62 13.99
N THR A 57 8.08 3.45 14.56
CA THR A 57 9.28 3.22 15.36
C THR A 57 10.54 3.31 14.50
N ALA A 58 10.58 2.61 13.36
CA ALA A 58 11.71 2.60 12.44
C ALA A 58 12.06 4.01 11.93
N LEU A 59 11.06 4.83 11.62
CA LEU A 59 11.24 6.22 11.20
C LEU A 59 11.73 7.11 12.35
N ARG A 60 11.15 6.97 13.55
CA ARG A 60 11.52 7.76 14.73
C ARG A 60 12.94 7.47 15.19
N GLU A 61 13.34 6.20 15.16
CA GLU A 61 14.67 5.73 15.55
C GLU A 61 15.70 5.84 14.41
N LYS A 62 15.28 6.24 13.22
CA LYS A 62 16.11 6.35 12.01
C LYS A 62 16.76 5.01 11.61
N GLN A 63 16.03 3.90 11.82
CA GLN A 63 16.38 2.59 11.25
C GLN A 63 16.30 2.61 9.73
N ILE A 64 15.40 3.43 9.18
CA ILE A 64 15.34 3.80 7.76
C ILE A 64 15.32 5.33 7.65
N PHE A 65 15.63 5.84 6.47
CA PHE A 65 15.77 7.29 6.25
C PHE A 65 14.41 7.99 6.22
N ALA A 66 13.48 7.49 5.41
CA ALA A 66 12.18 8.10 5.21
C ALA A 66 11.14 7.11 4.67
N ALA A 67 9.87 7.52 4.63
CA ALA A 67 8.83 6.78 3.94
C ALA A 67 7.89 7.67 3.10
N GLY A 68 7.31 7.09 2.04
CA GLY A 68 6.23 7.68 1.24
C GLY A 68 5.02 6.76 1.22
N LEU A 69 3.88 7.22 1.73
CA LEU A 69 2.69 6.39 1.96
C LEU A 69 1.45 6.99 1.31
N ASP A 70 0.75 6.20 0.50
CA ASP A 70 -0.57 6.56 -0.03
C ASP A 70 -1.71 5.80 0.68
N VAL A 71 -1.37 4.84 1.55
CA VAL A 71 -2.31 3.90 2.18
C VAL A 71 -1.94 3.69 3.65
N PHE A 72 -2.94 3.37 4.48
CA PHE A 72 -2.82 3.32 5.95
C PHE A 72 -3.65 2.17 6.53
N ASP A 73 -3.40 1.79 7.78
CA ASP A 73 -4.21 0.76 8.45
C ASP A 73 -5.66 1.22 8.63
N GLN A 74 -5.82 2.49 9.01
CA GLN A 74 -7.11 3.17 9.05
C GLN A 74 -7.17 4.26 8.00
N GLU A 75 -8.17 4.16 7.12
CA GLU A 75 -8.44 5.17 6.09
C GLU A 75 -9.81 5.83 6.30
N PRO A 76 -9.89 7.17 6.33
CA PRO A 76 -8.79 8.15 6.19
C PRO A 76 -7.88 8.19 7.42
N LEU A 77 -6.62 8.60 7.22
CA LEU A 77 -5.64 8.73 8.29
C LEU A 77 -6.11 9.73 9.37
N PRO A 78 -6.18 9.33 10.65
CA PRO A 78 -6.58 10.23 11.72
C PRO A 78 -5.64 11.44 11.86
N ALA A 79 -6.19 12.64 12.05
CA ALA A 79 -5.39 13.87 12.15
C ALA A 79 -4.41 13.88 13.35
N ASN A 80 -4.68 13.09 14.39
CA ASN A 80 -3.82 12.94 15.56
C ASN A 80 -2.83 11.77 15.47
N HIS A 81 -2.77 11.08 14.33
CA HIS A 81 -1.93 9.90 14.12
C HIS A 81 -0.43 10.21 14.27
N SER A 82 0.38 9.23 14.69
CA SER A 82 1.82 9.41 14.92
C SER A 82 2.58 9.80 13.66
N LEU A 83 2.19 9.24 12.50
CA LEU A 83 2.78 9.56 11.20
C LEU A 83 2.66 11.06 10.85
N MET A 84 1.59 11.73 11.28
CA MET A 84 1.36 13.16 11.03
C MET A 84 2.37 14.08 11.74
N ARG A 85 3.19 13.54 12.65
CA ARG A 85 4.16 14.31 13.46
C ARG A 85 5.61 14.04 13.08
N LEU A 86 5.86 13.18 12.10
CA LEU A 86 7.21 12.82 11.67
C LEU A 86 7.63 13.70 10.49
N ASP A 87 8.86 14.20 10.53
CA ASP A 87 9.41 15.06 9.48
C ASP A 87 9.98 14.27 8.28
N ASN A 88 10.13 12.95 8.44
CA ASN A 88 10.70 12.04 7.44
C ASN A 88 9.66 11.10 6.83
N VAL A 89 8.41 11.55 6.71
CA VAL A 89 7.36 10.82 5.98
C VAL A 89 6.56 11.76 5.08
N THR A 90 6.26 11.30 3.87
CA THR A 90 5.31 11.96 2.97
C THR A 90 4.04 11.13 2.89
N LEU A 91 2.90 11.78 3.09
CA LEU A 91 1.59 11.13 3.22
C LEU A 91 0.65 11.66 2.14
N THR A 92 -0.03 10.76 1.43
CA THR A 92 -1.09 11.09 0.48
C THR A 92 -2.36 10.29 0.80
N PRO A 93 -3.57 10.83 0.57
CA PRO A 93 -4.80 10.22 1.07
C PRO A 93 -5.43 9.26 0.04
N HIS A 94 -4.75 8.17 -0.29
CA HIS A 94 -5.22 7.14 -1.23
C HIS A 94 -5.59 7.71 -2.60
N ILE A 95 -4.67 8.46 -3.20
CA ILE A 95 -4.88 9.18 -4.46
C ILE A 95 -4.13 8.57 -5.65
N GLY A 96 -3.56 7.37 -5.52
CA GLY A 96 -2.80 6.72 -6.59
C GLY A 96 -3.53 6.59 -7.93
N SER A 97 -4.87 6.45 -7.91
CA SER A 97 -5.71 6.38 -9.12
C SER A 97 -6.46 7.68 -9.46
N SER A 98 -6.29 8.73 -8.67
CA SER A 98 -7.08 9.98 -8.73
C SER A 98 -6.65 10.93 -9.85
N THR A 99 -6.46 10.41 -11.06
CA THR A 99 -6.34 11.23 -12.27
C THR A 99 -7.68 11.23 -13.02
N TYR A 100 -8.01 12.33 -13.68
CA TYR A 100 -9.29 12.46 -14.41
C TYR A 100 -9.53 11.29 -15.38
N ALA A 101 -8.52 10.95 -16.19
CA ALA A 101 -8.63 9.88 -17.18
C ALA A 101 -8.80 8.51 -16.51
N THR A 102 -7.98 8.19 -15.49
CA THR A 102 -8.06 6.90 -14.78
C THR A 102 -9.39 6.75 -14.04
N THR A 103 -9.81 7.76 -13.29
CA THR A 103 -11.10 7.74 -12.59
C THR A 103 -12.25 7.56 -13.57
N ARG A 104 -12.24 8.26 -14.71
CA ARG A 104 -13.29 8.13 -15.72
C ARG A 104 -13.38 6.72 -16.31
N GLU A 105 -12.25 6.11 -16.63
CA GLU A 105 -12.25 4.74 -17.17
C GLU A 105 -12.67 3.71 -16.11
N MET A 106 -12.27 3.89 -14.84
CA MET A 106 -12.71 3.04 -13.73
C MET A 106 -14.23 3.13 -13.49
N GLU A 107 -14.80 4.34 -13.50
CA GLU A 107 -16.25 4.57 -13.43
C GLU A 107 -16.99 3.86 -14.57
N MET A 108 -16.49 4.02 -15.80
CA MET A 108 -17.10 3.39 -16.97
C MET A 108 -16.99 1.87 -16.94
N CYS A 109 -15.88 1.33 -16.45
CA CYS A 109 -15.69 -0.10 -16.22
C CYS A 109 -16.73 -0.64 -15.22
N ALA A 110 -16.88 0.01 -14.06
CA ALA A 110 -17.87 -0.38 -13.06
C ALA A 110 -19.30 -0.30 -13.60
N ALA A 111 -19.65 0.77 -14.30
CA ALA A 111 -20.97 0.95 -14.88
C ALA A 111 -21.32 -0.13 -15.93
N LYS A 112 -20.37 -0.49 -16.80
CA LYS A 112 -20.56 -1.55 -17.80
C LYS A 112 -20.82 -2.91 -17.16
N ASN A 113 -20.02 -3.28 -16.16
CA ASN A 113 -20.19 -4.54 -15.42
C ASN A 113 -21.54 -4.58 -14.68
N LEU A 114 -21.98 -3.47 -14.08
CA LEU A 114 -23.28 -3.37 -13.42
C LEU A 114 -24.44 -3.59 -14.40
N VAL A 115 -24.39 -2.95 -15.58
CA VAL A 115 -25.44 -3.09 -16.60
C VAL A 115 -25.52 -4.52 -17.11
N GLN A 116 -24.39 -5.17 -17.39
CA GLN A 116 -24.34 -6.58 -17.80
C GLN A 116 -25.02 -7.48 -16.76
N ALA A 117 -24.66 -7.33 -15.48
CA ALA A 117 -25.25 -8.10 -14.39
C ALA A 117 -26.78 -7.92 -14.32
N LEU A 118 -27.28 -6.68 -14.42
CA LEU A 118 -28.72 -6.37 -14.37
C LEU A 118 -29.50 -6.88 -15.58
N GLN A 119 -28.83 -7.10 -16.72
CA GLN A 119 -29.41 -7.68 -17.92
C GLN A 119 -29.40 -9.22 -17.91
N GLY A 120 -28.75 -9.83 -16.92
CA GLY A 120 -28.58 -11.28 -16.81
C GLY A 120 -27.35 -11.82 -17.55
N ASP A 121 -26.48 -10.95 -18.05
CA ASP A 121 -25.21 -11.32 -18.66
C ASP A 121 -24.12 -11.50 -17.59
N THR A 122 -23.10 -12.31 -17.86
CA THR A 122 -21.92 -12.43 -17.00
C THR A 122 -21.04 -11.18 -17.15
N PRO A 123 -20.75 -10.43 -16.06
CA PRO A 123 -19.87 -9.27 -16.13
C PRO A 123 -18.46 -9.64 -16.60
N GLN A 124 -17.88 -8.80 -17.47
CA GLN A 124 -16.53 -9.02 -18.02
C GLN A 124 -15.46 -9.14 -16.92
N ASP A 125 -15.51 -8.25 -15.93
CA ASP A 125 -14.52 -8.11 -14.86
C ASP A 125 -14.96 -8.80 -13.57
N LEU A 126 -15.77 -9.86 -13.68
CA LEU A 126 -16.20 -10.66 -12.53
C LEU A 126 -14.97 -11.26 -11.81
N ILE A 127 -14.93 -11.08 -10.49
CA ILE A 127 -13.83 -11.58 -9.65
C ILE A 127 -13.83 -13.11 -9.63
N LYS A 128 -12.67 -13.71 -9.37
CA LYS A 128 -12.49 -15.17 -9.47
C LYS A 128 -13.38 -15.92 -8.48
N GLU A 129 -13.60 -15.35 -7.31
CA GLU A 129 -14.39 -15.88 -6.21
C GLU A 129 -15.89 -15.97 -6.55
N LEU A 130 -16.33 -15.27 -7.61
CA LEU A 130 -17.71 -15.28 -8.11
C LEU A 130 -17.84 -15.93 -9.50
N LYS A 131 -16.73 -16.39 -10.09
CA LYS A 131 -16.73 -17.22 -11.29
C LYS A 131 -16.80 -18.66 -10.78
N ASP A 132 -17.89 -19.36 -11.08
CA ASP A 132 -18.13 -20.75 -10.66
C ASP A 132 -16.90 -21.67 -10.70
#